data_AF-A0A9D8MW71-F1
#
_entry.id   AF-A0A9D8MW71-F1
#
_cell.length_a   1.000
_cell.length_b   1.000
_cell.length_c   1.000
_cell.angle_alpha   90.00
_cell.angle_beta   90.00
_cell.angle_gamma   90.00
#
_symmetry.space_group_name_H-M   'P 1'
#
loop_
_entity.id
_entity.type
_entity.pdbx_description
1 polymer ?
#
loop_
_entity_poly.entity_id
_entity_poly.type
_entity_poly.pdbx_seq_one_letter_code
_entity_poly.pdbx_strand_id
1 'polypeptide(L)'
;MKKYLVLFLFVFAFFACKNSNNFRTYEMAEQEFRQSLTFHDTLSVLVLGQNFMDALKTGGIEYELQNLTVLDGNVLYKISDESLKELQARYGELRISDYALAGYNFSTAGVNDLSFRYTIGGKLGSGPALKMVFNPVKVDDVWYLTLKDGNMASRDITASEQIHPLSPAPEKIVLNTKK
;
A
#
# COMPACT_ATOMS: atom_id res chain seq x y z
N MET A 1 -59.44 52.68 -11.73
CA MET A 1 -58.58 53.51 -10.85
C MET A 1 -58.53 52.87 -9.47
N LYS A 2 -57.32 52.56 -8.98
CA LYS A 2 -56.93 52.12 -7.61
C LYS A 2 -57.63 50.83 -7.11
N LYS A 3 -56.93 49.81 -6.60
CA LYS A 3 -56.01 49.84 -5.46
C LYS A 3 -54.99 48.68 -5.54
N TYR A 4 -53.78 48.97 -5.09
CA TYR A 4 -52.68 48.05 -4.75
C TYR A 4 -53.14 46.94 -3.78
N LEU A 5 -52.41 45.82 -3.69
CA LEU A 5 -51.67 45.40 -2.47
C LEU A 5 -51.22 43.91 -2.51
N VAL A 6 -49.90 43.73 -2.55
CA VAL A 6 -49.04 42.76 -1.82
C VAL A 6 -49.02 41.26 -2.17
N LEU A 7 -47.82 40.90 -2.63
CA LEU A 7 -47.07 39.65 -2.61
C LEU A 7 -47.05 38.94 -1.24
N PHE A 8 -47.32 37.63 -1.20
CA PHE A 8 -46.65 36.75 -0.23
C PHE A 8 -46.22 35.45 -0.91
N LEU A 9 -44.91 35.40 -1.19
CA LEU A 9 -44.19 34.31 -1.80
C LEU A 9 -43.78 33.38 -0.65
N PHE A 10 -44.57 32.34 -0.38
CA PHE A 10 -44.17 31.29 0.57
C PHE A 10 -43.19 30.34 -0.11
N VAL A 11 -41.92 30.74 -0.15
CA VAL A 11 -40.80 29.81 -0.33
C VAL A 11 -40.75 28.96 0.93
N PHE A 12 -41.31 27.75 0.89
CA PHE A 12 -40.93 26.71 1.84
C PHE A 12 -39.52 26.25 1.46
N ALA A 13 -38.52 27.01 1.93
CA ALA A 13 -37.17 26.51 2.06
C ALA A 13 -37.22 25.48 3.18
N PHE A 14 -37.44 24.21 2.83
CA PHE A 14 -36.99 23.12 3.65
C PHE A 14 -35.46 23.18 3.69
N PHE A 15 -34.94 23.99 4.62
CA PHE A 15 -33.63 23.78 5.20
C PHE A 15 -33.67 22.43 5.92
N ALA A 16 -33.57 21.35 5.15
CA ALA A 16 -32.99 20.13 5.66
C ALA A 16 -31.54 20.49 5.98
N CYS A 17 -31.25 20.75 7.25
CA CYS A 17 -29.92 20.61 7.81
C CYS A 17 -29.47 19.18 7.55
N LYS A 18 -28.91 18.94 6.36
CA LYS A 18 -28.18 17.73 6.05
C LYS A 18 -26.83 17.85 6.76
N ASN A 19 -26.84 17.62 8.08
CA ASN A 19 -25.65 17.17 8.79
C ASN A 19 -25.37 15.74 8.32
N SER A 20 -24.96 15.58 7.06
CA SER A 20 -24.25 14.38 6.66
C SER A 20 -22.84 14.59 7.15
N ASN A 21 -22.52 14.06 8.33
CA ASN A 21 -21.15 13.65 8.60
C ASN A 21 -20.80 12.66 7.49
N ASN A 22 -20.19 13.16 6.41
CA ASN A 22 -19.74 12.37 5.27
C ASN A 22 -18.62 11.48 5.77
N PHE A 23 -18.98 10.33 6.31
CA PHE A 23 -18.03 9.35 6.77
C PHE A 23 -17.40 8.70 5.54
N ARG A 24 -16.16 9.09 5.23
CA ARG A 24 -15.38 8.46 4.17
C ARG A 24 -15.07 7.04 4.63
N THR A 25 -15.61 6.04 3.92
CA THR A 25 -15.38 4.63 4.26
C THR A 25 -14.06 4.13 3.68
N TYR A 26 -13.59 2.99 4.18
CA TYR A 26 -12.42 2.32 3.63
C TYR A 26 -12.57 1.95 2.15
N GLU A 27 -13.74 1.42 1.75
CA GLU A 27 -14.05 1.06 0.36
C GLU A 27 -13.97 2.27 -0.59
N MET A 28 -14.49 3.42 -0.16
CA MET A 28 -14.38 4.67 -0.93
C MET A 28 -12.92 5.09 -1.09
N ALA A 29 -12.12 5.05 -0.01
CA ALA A 29 -10.71 5.43 -0.05
C ALA A 29 -9.89 4.52 -0.96
N GLU A 30 -10.23 3.23 -0.99
CA GLU A 30 -9.62 2.24 -1.86
C GLU A 30 -9.97 2.46 -3.34
N GLN A 31 -11.24 2.72 -3.63
CA GLN A 31 -11.67 3.04 -4.99
C GLN A 31 -11.00 4.32 -5.50
N GLU A 32 -11.00 5.39 -4.70
CA GLU A 32 -10.32 6.64 -4.99
C GLU A 32 -8.82 6.42 -5.27
N PHE A 33 -8.15 5.64 -4.41
CA PHE A 33 -6.74 5.33 -4.58
C PHE A 33 -6.49 4.61 -5.91
N ARG A 34 -7.20 3.52 -6.19
CA ARG A 34 -7.03 2.79 -7.45
C ARG A 34 -7.32 3.62 -8.69
N GLN A 35 -8.34 4.49 -8.64
CA GLN A 35 -8.65 5.39 -9.75
C GLN A 35 -7.58 6.46 -9.95
N SER A 36 -6.83 6.83 -8.91
CA SER A 36 -5.69 7.75 -9.01
C SER A 36 -4.43 7.10 -9.59
N LEU A 37 -4.35 5.76 -9.64
CA LEU A 37 -3.16 5.06 -10.11
C LEU A 37 -3.04 5.15 -11.63
N THR A 38 -1.80 5.38 -12.06
CA THR A 38 -1.41 5.39 -13.46
C THR A 38 -0.68 4.10 -13.84
N PHE A 39 -0.43 3.92 -15.14
CA PHE A 39 0.47 2.87 -15.59
C PHE A 39 1.89 3.04 -15.01
N HIS A 40 2.34 4.28 -14.84
CA HIS A 40 3.65 4.57 -14.25
C HIS A 40 3.73 4.10 -12.80
N ASP A 41 2.67 4.25 -12.00
CA ASP A 41 2.62 3.73 -10.63
C ASP A 41 2.81 2.22 -10.57
N THR A 42 2.10 1.50 -11.45
CA THR A 42 2.21 0.04 -11.53
C THR A 42 3.63 -0.37 -11.91
N LEU A 43 4.21 0.28 -12.92
CA LEU A 43 5.58 -0.01 -13.36
C LEU A 43 6.60 0.28 -12.25
N SER A 44 6.48 1.41 -11.56
CA SER A 44 7.37 1.79 -10.46
C SER A 44 7.36 0.75 -9.34
N VAL A 45 6.18 0.24 -8.96
CA VAL A 45 6.07 -0.82 -7.94
C VAL A 45 6.70 -2.13 -8.41
N LEU A 46 6.47 -2.53 -9.66
CA LEU A 46 7.06 -3.74 -10.21
C LEU A 46 8.59 -3.65 -10.27
N VAL A 47 9.14 -2.49 -10.69
CA VAL A 47 10.58 -2.24 -10.75
C VAL A 47 11.21 -2.29 -9.37
N LEU A 48 10.59 -1.68 -8.34
CA LEU A 48 11.10 -1.75 -6.97
C LEU A 48 11.25 -3.19 -6.48
N GLY A 49 10.21 -4.01 -6.65
CA GLY A 49 10.29 -5.42 -6.27
C GLY A 49 11.27 -6.22 -7.12
N GLN A 50 11.33 -5.95 -8.42
CA GLN A 50 12.24 -6.64 -9.32
C GLN A 50 13.71 -6.36 -8.98
N ASN A 51 14.07 -5.09 -8.72
CA ASN A 51 15.41 -4.71 -8.28
C ASN A 51 15.82 -5.46 -7.02
N PHE A 52 14.92 -5.56 -6.03
CA PHE A 52 15.16 -6.33 -4.81
C PHE A 52 15.44 -7.81 -5.10
N MET A 53 14.60 -8.44 -5.94
CA MET A 53 14.76 -9.86 -6.30
C MET A 53 16.02 -10.12 -7.15
N ASP A 54 16.37 -9.22 -8.07
CA ASP A 54 17.61 -9.30 -8.85
C ASP A 54 18.84 -9.15 -7.96
N ALA A 55 18.79 -8.25 -6.98
CA ALA A 55 19.86 -8.09 -6.01
C ALA A 55 20.04 -9.34 -5.13
N LEU A 56 18.96 -10.02 -4.73
CA LEU A 56 19.04 -11.33 -4.05
C LEU A 56 19.67 -12.41 -4.95
N LYS A 57 19.33 -12.42 -6.24
CA LYS A 57 19.84 -13.40 -7.20
C LYS A 57 21.33 -13.22 -7.50
N THR A 58 21.78 -11.96 -7.55
CA THR A 58 23.17 -11.59 -7.88
C THR A 58 24.08 -11.45 -6.65
N GLY A 59 23.51 -11.42 -5.45
CA GLY A 59 24.24 -11.23 -4.19
C GLY A 59 24.56 -9.77 -3.84
N GLY A 60 23.96 -8.80 -4.52
CA GLY A 60 24.16 -7.36 -4.34
C GLY A 60 23.09 -6.67 -3.47
N ILE A 61 22.53 -7.37 -2.48
CA ILE A 61 21.31 -6.94 -1.77
C ILE A 61 21.48 -5.74 -0.83
N GLU A 62 22.70 -5.38 -0.45
CA GLU A 62 22.98 -4.35 0.57
C GLU A 62 22.33 -3.00 0.28
N TYR A 63 22.38 -2.53 -0.97
CA TYR A 63 21.78 -1.27 -1.39
C TYR A 63 20.25 -1.31 -1.25
N GLU A 64 19.62 -2.40 -1.69
CA GLU A 64 18.17 -2.54 -1.63
C GLU A 64 17.68 -2.64 -0.18
N LEU A 65 18.41 -3.33 0.70
CA LEU A 65 18.09 -3.36 2.13
C LEU A 65 18.09 -1.96 2.73
N GLN A 66 19.10 -1.13 2.43
CA GLN A 66 19.19 0.24 2.96
C GLN A 66 18.05 1.16 2.49
N ASN A 67 17.42 0.85 1.37
CA ASN A 67 16.31 1.63 0.81
C ASN A 67 14.92 1.10 1.23
N LEU A 68 14.86 0.00 1.99
CA LEU A 68 13.59 -0.46 2.56
C LEU A 68 13.05 0.54 3.58
N THR A 69 11.72 0.58 3.64
CA THR A 69 10.97 1.36 4.63
C THR A 69 10.16 0.47 5.55
N VAL A 70 9.69 1.02 6.68
CA VAL A 70 8.78 0.39 7.63
C VAL A 70 7.57 1.30 7.80
N LEU A 71 6.37 0.75 7.62
CA LEU A 71 5.12 1.45 7.94
C LEU A 71 4.70 1.12 9.37
N ASP A 72 4.56 2.15 10.21
CA ASP A 72 4.08 2.05 11.58
C ASP A 72 2.94 3.05 11.79
N GLY A 73 1.71 2.52 11.89
CA GLY A 73 0.48 3.30 11.76
C GLY A 73 0.41 3.99 10.40
N ASN A 74 0.32 5.33 10.42
CA ASN A 74 0.26 6.17 9.23
C ASN A 74 1.61 6.86 8.93
N VAL A 75 2.70 6.39 9.53
CA VAL A 75 4.03 6.99 9.35
C VAL A 75 4.98 5.98 8.72
N LEU A 76 5.59 6.38 7.62
CA LEU A 76 6.60 5.62 6.90
C LEU A 76 7.99 6.03 7.39
N TYR A 77 8.73 5.09 7.94
CA TYR A 77 10.08 5.30 8.46
C TYR A 77 11.13 4.63 7.57
N LYS A 78 12.35 5.16 7.59
CA LYS A 78 13.52 4.36 7.20
C LYS A 78 13.68 3.19 8.17
N ILE A 79 14.19 2.06 7.68
CA ILE A 79 14.61 0.98 8.58
C ILE A 79 15.68 1.50 9.57
N SER A 80 15.67 0.99 10.79
CA SER A 80 16.72 1.28 11.78
C SER A 80 18.00 0.52 11.44
N ASP A 81 19.14 0.96 11.99
CA ASP A 81 20.42 0.24 11.84
C ASP A 81 20.36 -1.19 12.40
N GLU A 82 19.59 -1.40 13.46
CA GLU A 82 19.37 -2.71 14.06
C GLU A 82 18.59 -3.63 13.10
N SER A 83 17.46 -3.16 12.57
CA SER A 83 16.70 -3.92 11.58
C SER A 83 17.52 -4.15 10.31
N LEU A 84 18.31 -3.16 9.86
CA LEU A 84 19.20 -3.35 8.71
C LEU A 84 20.18 -4.51 8.94
N LYS A 85 20.82 -4.58 10.12
CA LYS A 85 21.73 -5.68 10.47
C LYS A 85 21.02 -7.03 10.49
N GLU A 86 19.81 -7.11 11.04
CA GLU A 86 19.02 -8.33 11.04
C GLU A 86 18.65 -8.77 9.61
N LEU A 87 18.25 -7.82 8.76
CA LEU A 87 17.93 -8.08 7.37
C LEU A 87 19.18 -8.50 6.58
N GLN A 88 20.33 -7.90 6.84
CA GLN A 88 21.61 -8.31 6.25
C GLN A 88 21.99 -9.73 6.67
N ALA A 89 21.82 -10.10 7.94
CA ALA A 89 22.07 -11.47 8.39
C ALA A 89 21.11 -12.48 7.75
N ARG A 90 19.84 -12.09 7.52
CA ARG A 90 18.82 -12.95 6.92
C ARG A 90 18.98 -13.11 5.42
N TYR A 91 19.26 -12.02 4.70
CA TYR A 91 19.20 -11.95 3.24
C TYR A 91 20.57 -11.85 2.57
N GLY A 92 21.63 -11.45 3.28
CA GLY A 92 22.98 -11.31 2.72
C GLY A 92 23.58 -12.64 2.25
N GLU A 93 23.24 -13.74 2.93
CA GLU A 93 23.65 -15.09 2.54
C GLU A 93 22.62 -15.79 1.63
N LEU A 94 21.43 -15.20 1.47
CA LEU A 94 20.37 -15.79 0.66
C LEU A 94 20.71 -15.63 -0.83
N ARG A 95 21.07 -16.74 -1.47
CA ARG A 95 21.30 -16.81 -2.92
C ARG A 95 20.16 -17.55 -3.60
N ILE A 96 19.21 -16.80 -4.14
CA ILE A 96 18.12 -17.38 -4.94
C ILE A 96 18.64 -17.70 -6.34
N SER A 97 18.18 -18.79 -6.94
CA SER A 97 18.57 -19.17 -8.30
C SER A 97 17.60 -18.68 -9.35
N ASP A 98 16.31 -18.58 -9.02
CA ASP A 98 15.29 -18.09 -9.92
C ASP A 98 14.08 -17.53 -9.17
N TYR A 99 13.34 -16.63 -9.83
CA TYR A 99 12.12 -16.05 -9.30
C TYR A 99 11.14 -15.63 -10.39
N ALA A 100 9.87 -15.49 -10.03
CA ALA A 100 8.84 -14.93 -10.89
C ALA A 100 7.82 -14.13 -10.08
N LEU A 101 7.22 -13.12 -10.72
CA LEU A 101 6.08 -12.40 -10.17
C LEU A 101 4.95 -13.38 -9.87
N ALA A 102 4.45 -13.36 -8.64
CA ALA A 102 3.32 -14.16 -8.20
C ALA A 102 2.01 -13.37 -8.28
N GLY A 103 2.07 -12.06 -8.04
CA GLY A 103 0.92 -11.17 -8.13
C GLY A 103 1.18 -9.83 -7.46
N TYR A 104 0.30 -8.87 -7.69
CA TYR A 104 0.26 -7.60 -6.98
C TYR A 104 -1.19 -7.12 -6.84
N ASN A 105 -1.46 -6.33 -5.80
CA ASN A 105 -2.77 -5.74 -5.57
C ASN A 105 -2.63 -4.36 -4.90
N PHE A 106 -3.46 -3.41 -5.35
CA PHE A 106 -3.53 -2.06 -4.79
C PHE A 106 -4.82 -1.86 -4.00
N SER A 107 -4.71 -1.56 -2.70
CA SER A 107 -5.85 -1.16 -1.86
C SER A 107 -5.83 0.33 -1.62
N THR A 108 -4.87 0.80 -0.82
CA THR A 108 -4.75 2.19 -0.39
C THR A 108 -3.28 2.58 -0.40
N ALA A 109 -2.96 3.84 -0.09
CA ALA A 109 -1.58 4.31 -0.07
C ALA A 109 -0.62 3.47 0.80
N GLY A 110 -1.10 2.73 1.81
CA GLY A 110 -0.26 1.93 2.72
C GLY A 110 -0.64 0.47 2.90
N VAL A 111 -1.63 -0.01 2.16
CA VAL A 111 -2.05 -1.41 2.22
C VAL A 111 -2.02 -1.95 0.80
N ASN A 112 -0.89 -2.48 0.37
CA ASN A 112 -0.73 -3.08 -0.94
C ASN A 112 -0.02 -4.44 -0.79
N ASP A 113 -0.04 -5.18 -1.88
CA ASP A 113 0.61 -6.48 -1.98
C ASP A 113 1.46 -6.50 -3.24
N LEU A 114 2.72 -6.89 -3.11
CA LEU A 114 3.58 -7.29 -4.22
C LEU A 114 4.28 -8.58 -3.84
N SER A 115 4.07 -9.63 -4.62
CA SER A 115 4.51 -10.98 -4.27
C SER A 115 5.37 -11.59 -5.37
N PHE A 116 6.46 -12.23 -4.97
CA PHE A 116 7.31 -13.05 -5.85
C PHE A 116 7.40 -14.46 -5.31
N ARG A 117 7.40 -15.44 -6.22
CA ARG A 117 7.83 -16.81 -5.92
C ARG A 117 9.30 -16.92 -6.27
N TYR A 118 10.07 -17.60 -5.44
CA TYR A 118 11.49 -17.84 -5.69
C TYR A 118 11.90 -19.25 -5.28
N THR A 119 13.09 -19.66 -5.73
CA THR A 119 13.69 -20.93 -5.35
C THR A 119 15.17 -20.77 -5.01
N ILE A 120 15.67 -21.67 -4.17
CA ILE A 120 17.06 -21.74 -3.73
C ILE A 120 17.64 -23.03 -4.32
N GLY A 121 18.46 -22.91 -5.35
CA GLY A 121 19.00 -24.05 -6.10
C GLY A 121 18.01 -24.58 -7.14
N GLY A 122 18.48 -24.74 -8.38
CA GLY A 122 17.63 -25.21 -9.49
C GLY A 122 16.78 -24.11 -10.12
N LYS A 123 15.75 -24.50 -10.88
CA LYS A 123 14.85 -23.60 -11.61
C LYS A 123 13.52 -23.47 -10.89
N LEU A 124 12.77 -22.40 -11.15
CA LEU A 124 11.44 -22.25 -10.56
C LEU A 124 10.58 -23.49 -10.85
N GLY A 125 9.94 -24.04 -9.82
CA GLY A 125 9.13 -25.26 -9.92
C GLY A 125 9.89 -26.59 -9.72
N SER A 126 11.23 -26.58 -9.57
CA SER A 126 12.01 -27.80 -9.29
C SER A 126 12.17 -28.12 -7.80
N GLY A 127 11.57 -27.34 -6.90
CA GLY A 127 11.71 -27.47 -5.46
C GLY A 127 10.61 -26.72 -4.70
N PRO A 128 10.72 -26.56 -3.36
CA PRO A 128 9.73 -25.87 -2.55
C PRO A 128 9.45 -24.46 -3.08
N ALA A 129 8.18 -24.11 -3.21
CA ALA A 129 7.76 -22.78 -3.62
C ALA A 129 7.86 -21.82 -2.43
N LEU A 130 8.93 -21.03 -2.39
CA LEU A 130 9.09 -19.96 -1.41
C LEU A 130 8.43 -18.68 -1.94
N LYS A 131 7.89 -17.87 -1.03
CA LYS A 131 7.21 -16.61 -1.36
C LYS A 131 7.87 -15.46 -0.61
N MET A 132 8.11 -14.36 -1.31
CA MET A 132 8.46 -13.08 -0.73
C MET A 132 7.30 -12.11 -0.97
N VAL A 133 6.91 -11.39 0.07
CA VAL A 133 5.78 -10.45 0.00
C VAL A 133 6.23 -9.09 0.52
N PHE A 134 5.90 -8.07 -0.24
CA PHE A 134 6.13 -6.67 0.09
C PHE A 134 4.79 -5.94 0.23
N ASN A 135 4.83 -4.84 0.96
CA ASN A 135 3.80 -3.82 1.00
C ASN A 135 4.35 -2.53 0.38
N PRO A 136 4.20 -2.31 -0.93
CA PRO A 136 4.55 -1.03 -1.53
C PRO A 136 3.71 0.10 -0.92
N VAL A 137 4.33 1.20 -0.51
CA VAL A 137 3.66 2.34 0.10
C VAL A 137 3.86 3.58 -0.76
N LYS A 138 2.79 4.32 -1.05
CA LYS A 138 2.84 5.57 -1.83
C LYS A 138 2.75 6.77 -0.88
N VAL A 139 3.74 7.65 -0.92
CA VAL A 139 3.76 8.93 -0.18
C VAL A 139 4.13 10.04 -1.14
N ASP A 140 3.29 11.07 -1.23
CA ASP A 140 3.50 12.26 -2.08
C ASP A 140 3.98 11.90 -3.51
N ASP A 141 3.25 10.97 -4.14
CA ASP A 141 3.52 10.41 -5.49
C ASP A 141 4.79 9.59 -5.67
N VAL A 142 5.51 9.29 -4.59
CA VAL A 142 6.68 8.40 -4.60
C VAL A 142 6.33 7.05 -3.99
N TRP A 143 6.76 5.97 -4.64
CA TRP A 143 6.61 4.60 -4.15
C TRP A 143 7.83 4.15 -3.35
N TYR A 144 7.57 3.48 -2.23
CA TYR A 144 8.56 2.91 -1.33
C TYR A 144 8.27 1.42 -1.12
N LEU A 145 9.32 0.62 -0.95
CA LEU A 145 9.19 -0.81 -0.72
C LEU A 145 9.29 -1.12 0.78
N THR A 146 8.24 -1.71 1.34
CA THR A 146 8.20 -2.19 2.73
C THR A 146 8.16 -3.72 2.71
N LEU A 147 8.95 -4.39 3.56
CA LEU A 147 8.79 -5.82 3.77
C LEU A 147 7.46 -6.08 4.50
N LYS A 148 6.69 -7.04 4.00
CA LYS A 148 5.44 -7.42 4.64
C LYS A 148 5.74 -8.45 5.72
N ASP A 149 5.47 -8.11 6.97
CA ASP A 149 5.46 -9.10 8.05
C ASP A 149 4.06 -9.74 8.19
N GLY A 150 3.97 -10.81 9.00
CA GLY A 150 2.71 -11.53 9.21
C GLY A 150 1.61 -10.74 9.94
N ASN A 151 1.93 -9.57 10.49
CA ASN A 151 0.98 -8.70 11.19
C ASN A 151 0.41 -7.61 10.27
N MET A 152 1.02 -7.39 9.10
CA MET A 152 0.52 -6.43 8.11
C MET A 152 -0.69 -6.98 7.34
N ALA A 153 -1.73 -6.16 7.23
CA ALA A 153 -2.95 -6.51 6.49
C ALA A 153 -2.64 -6.85 5.02
N SER A 154 -3.21 -7.94 4.50
CA SER A 154 -3.13 -8.35 3.10
C SER A 154 -4.52 -8.48 2.50
N ARG A 155 -4.67 -8.08 1.25
CA ARG A 155 -5.93 -8.15 0.52
C ARG A 155 -6.17 -9.49 -0.17
N ASP A 156 -5.16 -10.36 -0.22
CA ASP A 156 -5.29 -11.76 -0.64
C ASP A 156 -6.08 -12.60 0.39
N ILE A 157 -6.29 -12.06 1.61
CA ILE A 157 -7.22 -12.60 2.60
C ILE A 157 -8.59 -11.99 2.28
N THR A 158 -9.57 -12.83 1.96
CA THR A 158 -10.95 -12.46 1.60
C THR A 158 -11.42 -11.23 2.39
N ALA A 159 -11.66 -10.12 1.66
CA ALA A 159 -11.94 -8.79 2.18
C ALA A 159 -13.13 -8.70 3.15
N SER A 160 -13.94 -9.76 3.27
CA SER A 160 -15.10 -9.85 4.16
C SER A 160 -14.76 -9.93 5.65
N GLU A 161 -13.53 -10.28 6.04
CA GLU A 161 -13.21 -10.53 7.47
C GLU A 161 -12.43 -9.42 8.17
N GLN A 162 -11.75 -8.50 7.45
CA GLN A 162 -10.82 -7.57 8.10
C GLN A 162 -11.35 -6.17 8.41
N ILE A 163 -12.37 -5.67 7.70
CA ILE A 163 -12.82 -4.28 7.86
C ILE A 163 -14.34 -4.19 7.77
N HIS A 164 -14.97 -3.62 8.81
CA HIS A 164 -16.41 -3.39 8.85
C HIS A 164 -16.81 -2.35 7.77
N PRO A 165 -17.98 -2.48 7.10
CA PRO A 165 -18.43 -1.52 6.08
C PRO A 165 -18.53 -0.06 6.56
N LEU A 166 -18.61 0.15 7.88
CA LEU A 166 -18.63 1.46 8.53
C LEU A 166 -17.27 1.86 9.13
N SER A 167 -16.18 1.18 8.79
CA SER A 167 -14.84 1.57 9.24
C SER A 167 -14.38 2.86 8.55
N PRO A 168 -13.75 3.79 9.29
CA PRO A 168 -13.27 5.04 8.72
C PRO A 168 -12.19 4.76 7.67
N ALA A 169 -12.11 5.64 6.68
CA ALA A 169 -11.02 5.65 5.71
C ALA A 169 -9.67 5.78 6.43
N PRO A 170 -8.60 5.16 5.89
CA PRO A 170 -7.27 5.32 6.44
C PRO A 170 -6.80 6.77 6.29
N GLU A 171 -6.04 7.24 7.28
CA GLU A 171 -5.46 8.58 7.22
C GLU A 171 -4.31 8.65 6.21
N LYS A 172 -3.91 9.88 5.85
CA LYS A 172 -2.78 10.09 4.94
C LYS A 172 -1.50 9.54 5.57
N ILE A 173 -0.71 8.84 4.76
CA ILE A 173 0.62 8.37 5.16
C ILE A 173 1.62 9.51 5.01
N VAL A 174 2.47 9.67 6.02
CA VAL A 174 3.54 10.67 6.04
C VAL A 174 4.90 10.01 6.11
N LEU A 175 5.87 10.54 5.37
CA LEU A 175 7.26 10.09 5.45
C LEU A 175 7.94 10.79 6.63
N ASN A 176 8.53 10.01 7.53
CA ASN A 176 9.40 10.51 8.58
C ASN A 176 10.78 9.84 8.48
N THR A 177 11.81 10.64 8.23
CA THR A 177 13.18 10.13 8.08
C THR A 177 13.87 9.82 9.40
N LYS A 178 13.23 10.07 10.54
CA LYS A 178 13.75 9.80 11.88
C LYS A 178 12.76 8.93 12.63
N LYS A 179 13.19 7.75 13.08
CA LYS A 179 12.47 6.97 14.08
C LYS A 179 13.03 7.27 15.46
#